data_AF-A0A5J4RKY7-F1
#
_entry.id   AF-A0A5J4RKY7-F1
#
_cell.length_a   1.000
_cell.length_b   1.000
_cell.length_c   1.000
_cell.angle_alpha   90.00
_cell.angle_beta   90.00
_cell.angle_gamma   90.00
#
_symmetry.space_group_name_H-M   'P 1'
#
loop_
_entity.id
_entity.type
_entity.pdbx_description
1 polymer ?
#
loop_
_entity_poly.entity_id
_entity_poly.type
_entity_poly.pdbx_seq_one_letter_code
_entity_poly.pdbx_strand_id
1 'polypeptide(L)'
;MNKKNLIPILTGLSIVLSIIAICTSLRCFSIGETAYLGWVVAVLSMLVVVLISWQIFSLIEVKDIVREINEKKKQVLLGCEITSMVTYMALADYYYSVAIGKEQPREEIEFHVIHYRMLALINASSISDFNTCNAIIQALLESVTDNFITSKKKKEILIATIPEVKNRHNIKKYDELISLLCALKTY
;
A
#
# COMPACT_ATOMS: atom_id res chain seq x y z
N MET A 1 -15.00 -29.97 21.83
CA MET A 1 -15.24 -29.84 20.38
C MET A 1 -16.21 -28.67 20.17
N ASN A 2 -15.81 -27.64 19.42
CA ASN A 2 -16.45 -26.32 19.41
C ASN A 2 -17.88 -26.37 18.80
N LYS A 3 -18.91 -25.92 19.54
CA LYS A 3 -20.33 -25.92 19.09
C LYS A 3 -20.55 -25.27 17.72
N LYS A 4 -19.70 -24.32 17.33
CA LYS A 4 -19.77 -23.59 16.05
C LYS A 4 -19.55 -24.48 14.82
N ASN A 5 -18.80 -25.58 14.95
CA ASN A 5 -18.56 -26.51 13.82
C ASN A 5 -19.59 -27.63 13.75
N LEU A 6 -20.41 -27.81 14.79
CA LEU A 6 -21.39 -28.90 14.89
C LEU A 6 -22.68 -28.58 14.12
N ILE A 7 -23.05 -27.30 14.07
CA ILE A 7 -24.21 -26.79 13.35
C ILE A 7 -24.12 -27.02 11.83
N PRO A 8 -23.03 -26.64 11.12
CA PRO A 8 -22.95 -26.87 9.68
C PRO A 8 -22.89 -28.37 9.31
N ILE A 9 -22.33 -29.20 10.18
CA ILE A 9 -22.28 -30.66 9.97
C ILE A 9 -23.68 -31.27 10.11
N LEU A 10 -24.46 -30.82 11.10
CA LEU A 10 -25.79 -31.34 11.38
C LEU A 10 -26.82 -30.92 10.31
N THR A 11 -26.73 -29.68 9.81
CA THR A 11 -27.57 -29.23 8.69
C THR A 11 -27.21 -29.95 7.39
N GLY A 12 -25.91 -30.17 7.13
CA GLY A 12 -25.47 -30.96 5.98
C GLY A 12 -26.04 -32.38 6.00
N LEU A 13 -25.99 -33.06 7.15
CA LEU A 13 -26.51 -34.42 7.31
C LEU A 13 -28.04 -34.50 7.11
N SER A 14 -28.79 -33.51 7.62
CA SER A 14 -30.25 -33.45 7.48
C SER A 14 -30.70 -33.28 6.03
N ILE A 15 -29.97 -32.49 5.23
CA ILE A 15 -30.30 -32.25 3.83
C ILE A 15 -30.08 -33.53 3.01
N VAL A 16 -28.97 -34.24 3.27
CA VAL A 16 -28.67 -35.52 2.61
C VAL A 16 -29.74 -36.57 2.93
N LEU A 17 -30.18 -36.67 4.19
CA LEU A 17 -31.26 -37.57 4.60
C LEU A 17 -32.60 -37.24 3.92
N SER A 18 -32.92 -35.95 3.76
CA SER A 18 -34.12 -35.52 3.04
C SER A 18 -34.08 -35.92 1.56
N ILE A 19 -32.93 -35.77 0.91
CA ILE A 19 -32.75 -36.16 -0.50
C ILE A 19 -32.90 -37.67 -0.66
N ILE A 20 -32.29 -38.46 0.23
CA ILE A 20 -32.43 -39.93 0.21
C ILE A 20 -33.88 -40.35 0.41
N ALA A 21 -34.61 -39.73 1.35
CA ALA A 21 -36.01 -40.03 1.60
C ALA A 21 -36.90 -39.74 0.38
N ILE A 22 -36.67 -38.61 -0.29
CA ILE A 22 -37.39 -38.24 -1.51
C ILE A 22 -37.07 -39.24 -2.64
N CYS A 23 -35.80 -39.58 -2.85
CA CYS A 23 -35.38 -40.56 -3.85
C CYS A 23 -35.97 -41.96 -3.61
N THR A 24 -36.08 -42.41 -2.35
CA THR A 24 -36.70 -43.69 -2.00
C THR A 24 -38.21 -43.65 -2.23
N SER A 25 -38.87 -42.52 -1.98
CA SER A 25 -40.31 -42.36 -2.26
C SER A 25 -40.64 -42.42 -3.76
N LEU A 26 -39.76 -41.89 -4.62
CA LEU A 26 -39.92 -41.88 -6.07
C LEU A 26 -39.77 -43.27 -6.73
N ARG A 27 -39.02 -44.19 -6.10
CA ARG A 27 -38.90 -45.59 -6.56
C ARG A 27 -40.23 -46.38 -6.48
N CYS A 28 -41.24 -45.88 -5.77
CA CYS A 28 -42.55 -46.53 -5.67
C CYS A 28 -43.47 -46.23 -6.89
N PHE A 29 -43.03 -45.36 -7.82
CA PHE A 29 -43.80 -45.00 -9.01
C PHE A 29 -43.32 -45.83 -10.22
N SER A 30 -44.26 -46.52 -10.88
CA SER A 30 -44.03 -47.48 -11.97
C SER A 30 -43.16 -46.91 -13.10
N ILE A 31 -42.16 -47.67 -13.52
CA ILE A 31 -41.11 -47.27 -14.48
C ILE A 31 -41.68 -47.29 -15.91
N GLY A 32 -41.87 -46.09 -16.49
CA GLY A 32 -42.03 -45.88 -17.94
C GLY A 32 -40.76 -45.27 -18.55
N GLU A 33 -40.70 -45.18 -19.88
CA GLU A 33 -39.55 -44.66 -20.66
C GLU A 33 -39.06 -43.25 -20.24
N THR A 34 -39.90 -42.49 -19.53
CA THR A 34 -39.59 -41.16 -18.98
C THR A 34 -38.74 -41.17 -17.70
N ALA A 35 -38.60 -42.32 -17.03
CA ALA A 35 -37.87 -42.43 -15.76
C ALA A 35 -36.35 -42.23 -15.91
N TYR A 36 -35.76 -42.65 -17.04
CA TYR A 36 -34.33 -42.49 -17.32
C TYR A 36 -33.95 -41.01 -17.48
N LEU A 37 -34.77 -40.24 -18.20
CA LEU A 37 -34.61 -38.80 -18.34
C LEU A 37 -34.68 -38.08 -16.99
N GLY A 38 -35.60 -38.48 -16.11
CA GLY A 38 -35.71 -37.92 -14.76
C GLY A 38 -34.45 -38.13 -13.92
N TRP A 39 -33.86 -39.33 -13.98
CA TRP A 39 -32.62 -39.62 -13.24
C TRP A 39 -31.41 -38.83 -13.77
N VAL A 40 -31.27 -38.71 -15.09
CA VAL A 40 -30.22 -37.90 -15.72
C VAL A 40 -30.36 -36.43 -15.31
N VAL A 41 -31.58 -35.88 -15.34
CA VAL A 41 -31.84 -34.50 -14.90
C VAL A 41 -31.56 -34.31 -13.41
N ALA A 42 -31.85 -35.30 -12.57
CA ALA A 42 -31.55 -35.26 -11.14
C ALA A 42 -30.03 -35.25 -10.87
N VAL A 43 -29.26 -36.12 -11.52
CA VAL A 43 -27.80 -36.15 -11.38
C VAL A 43 -27.17 -34.87 -11.94
N LEU A 44 -27.64 -34.40 -13.10
CA LEU A 44 -27.16 -33.18 -13.73
C LEU A 44 -27.44 -31.94 -12.87
N SER A 45 -28.65 -31.82 -12.31
CA SER A 45 -28.99 -30.70 -11.42
C SER A 45 -28.18 -30.73 -10.12
N MET A 46 -27.93 -31.90 -9.54
CA MET A 46 -27.07 -32.03 -8.36
C MET A 46 -25.63 -31.60 -8.67
N LEU A 47 -25.09 -32.00 -9.82
CA LEU A 47 -23.75 -31.61 -10.25
C LEU A 47 -23.65 -30.10 -10.48
N VAL A 48 -24.65 -29.49 -11.14
CA VAL A 48 -24.70 -28.05 -11.39
C VAL A 48 -24.76 -27.27 -10.07
N VAL A 49 -25.54 -27.70 -9.09
CA VAL A 49 -25.62 -27.05 -7.77
C VAL A 49 -24.27 -27.09 -7.05
N VAL A 50 -23.57 -28.23 -7.08
CA VAL A 50 -22.23 -28.36 -6.48
C VAL A 50 -21.22 -27.44 -7.18
N LEU A 51 -21.23 -27.40 -8.52
CA LEU A 51 -20.33 -26.55 -9.30
C LEU A 51 -20.59 -25.06 -9.04
N ILE A 52 -21.86 -24.62 -9.02
CA ILE A 52 -22.21 -23.23 -8.73
C ILE A 52 -21.83 -22.87 -7.29
N SER A 53 -22.07 -23.76 -6.32
CA SER A 53 -21.71 -23.54 -4.93
C SER A 53 -20.19 -23.38 -4.75
N TRP A 54 -19.40 -24.21 -5.44
CA TRP A 54 -17.94 -24.10 -5.45
C TRP A 54 -17.46 -22.78 -6.06
N GLN A 55 -18.03 -22.36 -7.19
CA GLN A 55 -17.68 -21.09 -7.83
C GLN A 55 -18.01 -19.89 -6.93
N ILE A 56 -19.17 -19.89 -6.26
CA ILE A 56 -19.54 -18.83 -5.32
C ILE A 56 -18.58 -18.79 -4.14
N PHE A 57 -18.23 -19.94 -3.56
CA PHE A 57 -17.29 -20.03 -2.45
C PHE A 57 -15.90 -19.48 -2.84
N SER A 58 -15.38 -19.91 -3.98
CA SER A 58 -14.09 -19.44 -4.52
C SER A 58 -14.07 -17.92 -4.76
N LEU A 59 -15.15 -17.37 -5.34
CA LEU A 59 -15.27 -15.92 -5.55
C LEU A 59 -15.28 -15.11 -4.24
N ILE A 60 -15.86 -15.65 -3.16
CA ILE A 60 -15.85 -15.01 -1.85
C ILE A 60 -14.43 -15.03 -1.27
N GLU A 61 -13.75 -16.18 -1.29
CA GLU A 61 -12.39 -16.33 -0.79
C GLU A 61 -11.41 -15.38 -1.50
N VAL A 62 -11.50 -15.29 -2.84
CA VAL A 62 -10.66 -14.36 -3.62
C VAL A 62 -10.90 -12.91 -3.21
N LYS A 63 -12.16 -12.50 -2.95
CA LYS A 63 -12.46 -11.14 -2.51
C LYS A 63 -11.86 -10.83 -1.15
N ASP A 64 -11.93 -11.77 -0.22
CA ASP A 64 -11.34 -11.61 1.11
C ASP A 64 -9.81 -11.52 1.04
N ILE A 65 -9.17 -12.36 0.23
CA ILE A 65 -7.72 -12.29 -0.03
C ILE A 65 -7.34 -10.94 -0.64
N VAL A 66 -8.07 -10.46 -1.64
CA VAL A 66 -7.80 -9.15 -2.28
C VAL A 66 -7.94 -8.01 -1.28
N ARG A 67 -8.93 -8.08 -0.39
CA ARG A 67 -9.11 -7.09 0.67
C ARG A 67 -7.94 -7.10 1.64
N GLU A 68 -7.53 -8.26 2.12
CA GLU A 68 -6.38 -8.40 3.02
C GLU A 68 -5.09 -7.92 2.37
N ILE A 69 -4.87 -8.25 1.09
CA ILE A 69 -3.72 -7.76 0.31
C ILE A 69 -3.75 -6.24 0.21
N ASN A 70 -4.91 -5.61 -0.05
CA ASN A 70 -5.00 -4.16 -0.13
C ASN A 70 -4.71 -3.47 1.22
N GLU A 71 -5.20 -4.05 2.32
CA GLU A 71 -4.93 -3.55 3.67
C GLU A 71 -3.44 -3.68 4.02
N LYS A 72 -2.84 -4.86 3.77
CA LYS A 72 -1.40 -5.11 3.96
C LYS A 72 -0.55 -4.22 3.06
N LYS A 73 -0.94 -4.03 1.80
CA LYS A 73 -0.25 -3.14 0.85
C LYS A 73 -0.21 -1.71 1.40
N LYS A 74 -1.31 -1.20 1.96
CA LYS A 74 -1.34 0.14 2.57
C LYS A 74 -0.38 0.24 3.76
N GLN A 75 -0.34 -0.78 4.62
CA GLN A 75 0.59 -0.83 5.75
C GLN A 75 2.05 -0.88 5.30
N VAL A 76 2.37 -1.71 4.29
CA VAL A 76 3.71 -1.82 3.72
C VAL A 76 4.14 -0.51 3.06
N LEU A 77 3.25 0.16 2.32
CA LEU A 77 3.54 1.46 1.72
C LEU A 77 3.87 2.50 2.79
N LEU A 78 3.06 2.59 3.85
CA LEU A 78 3.32 3.49 4.97
C LEU A 78 4.66 3.16 5.66
N GLY A 79 4.96 1.89 5.90
CA GLY A 79 6.24 1.47 6.45
C GLY A 79 7.43 1.81 5.53
N CYS A 80 7.25 1.71 4.22
CA CYS A 80 8.24 2.09 3.22
C CYS A 80 8.51 3.60 3.23
N GLU A 81 7.46 4.43 3.29
CA GLU A 81 7.59 5.89 3.38
C GLU A 81 8.34 6.30 4.66
N ILE A 82 8.00 5.71 5.82
CA ILE A 82 8.70 5.94 7.09
C ILE A 82 10.18 5.53 6.99
N THR A 83 10.44 4.32 6.48
CA THR A 83 11.82 3.80 6.38
C THR A 83 12.65 4.65 5.42
N SER A 84 12.07 5.08 4.30
CA SER A 84 12.71 5.96 3.32
C SER A 84 13.02 7.32 3.95
N MET A 85 12.06 7.93 4.66
CA MET A 85 12.26 9.19 5.38
C MET A 85 13.45 9.10 6.36
N VAL A 86 13.47 8.09 7.23
CA VAL A 86 14.54 7.92 8.22
C VAL A 86 15.89 7.68 7.54
N THR A 87 15.90 6.88 6.48
CA THR A 87 17.13 6.59 5.71
C THR A 87 17.69 7.85 5.07
N TYR A 88 16.86 8.66 4.40
CA TYR A 88 17.29 9.91 3.80
C TYR A 88 17.74 10.94 4.84
N MET A 89 17.08 10.98 6.01
CA MET A 89 17.50 11.82 7.12
C MET A 89 18.89 11.41 7.64
N ALA A 90 19.13 10.11 7.83
CA ALA A 90 20.43 9.59 8.24
C ALA A 90 21.53 9.85 7.19
N LEU A 91 21.21 9.73 5.89
CA LEU A 91 22.12 10.09 4.81
C LEU A 91 22.45 11.58 4.84
N ALA A 92 21.46 12.45 5.00
CA ALA A 92 21.68 13.88 5.12
C ALA A 92 22.58 14.23 6.31
N ASP A 93 22.35 13.62 7.47
CA ASP A 93 23.16 13.85 8.67
C ASP A 93 24.59 13.30 8.51
N TYR A 94 24.75 12.16 7.82
CA TYR A 94 26.06 11.64 7.43
C TYR A 94 26.83 12.64 6.56
N TYR A 95 26.25 13.11 5.45
CA TYR A 95 26.91 14.09 4.58
C TYR A 95 27.17 15.41 5.30
N TYR A 96 26.27 15.85 6.17
CA TYR A 96 26.46 17.04 6.99
C TYR A 96 27.65 16.90 7.95
N SER A 97 27.79 15.74 8.61
CA SER A 97 28.93 15.47 9.50
C SER A 97 30.28 15.44 8.73
N VAL A 98 30.27 14.93 7.49
CA VAL A 98 31.45 14.91 6.62
C VAL A 98 31.81 16.32 6.16
N ALA A 99 30.82 17.19 5.90
CA ALA A 99 31.02 18.58 5.51
C ALA A 99 31.79 19.40 6.55
N ILE A 100 31.59 19.11 7.84
CA ILE A 100 32.24 19.81 8.95
C ILE A 100 33.73 19.43 9.07
N GLY A 101 34.13 18.26 8.56
CA GLY A 101 35.44 17.67 8.83
C GLY A 101 36.49 17.72 7.71
N LYS A 102 36.17 18.18 6.47
CA LYS A 102 37.10 18.08 5.33
C LYS A 102 37.02 19.24 4.32
N GLU A 103 38.18 19.63 3.78
CA GLU A 103 38.38 20.51 2.61
C GLU A 103 38.06 19.81 1.27
N GLN A 104 37.11 18.88 1.25
CA GLN A 104 36.59 18.33 -0.01
C GLN A 104 35.70 19.37 -0.71
N PRO A 105 35.39 19.26 -2.03
CA PRO A 105 34.61 20.28 -2.72
C PRO A 105 33.25 20.46 -2.02
N ARG A 106 33.16 21.55 -1.26
CA ARG A 106 32.10 21.85 -0.31
C ARG A 106 30.71 21.81 -0.97
N GLU A 107 30.66 22.19 -2.25
CA GLU A 107 29.45 22.21 -3.07
C GLU A 107 28.78 20.84 -3.21
N GLU A 108 29.54 19.77 -3.50
CA GLU A 108 28.93 18.47 -3.77
C GLU A 108 28.31 17.87 -2.52
N ILE A 109 28.98 18.06 -1.39
CA ILE A 109 28.50 17.61 -0.08
C ILE A 109 27.27 18.43 0.35
N GLU A 110 27.32 19.76 0.22
CA GLU A 110 26.18 20.64 0.53
C GLU A 110 24.95 20.33 -0.34
N PHE A 111 25.16 20.05 -1.64
CA PHE A 111 24.08 19.58 -2.51
C PHE A 111 23.45 18.28 -2.01
N HIS A 112 24.26 17.29 -1.61
CA HIS A 112 23.73 16.02 -1.11
C HIS A 112 22.94 16.20 0.19
N VAL A 113 23.38 17.06 1.10
CA VAL A 113 22.62 17.39 2.32
C VAL A 113 21.24 17.95 1.97
N ILE A 114 21.19 18.96 1.11
CA ILE A 114 19.94 19.61 0.69
C ILE A 114 19.03 18.59 -0.02
N HIS A 115 19.59 17.83 -0.96
CA HIS A 115 18.85 16.86 -1.76
C HIS A 115 18.23 15.75 -0.90
N TYR A 116 19.00 15.15 0.02
CA TYR A 116 18.47 14.09 0.89
C TYR A 116 17.46 14.64 1.92
N ARG A 117 17.65 15.86 2.43
CA ARG A 117 16.64 16.50 3.29
C ARG A 117 15.34 16.78 2.51
N MET A 118 15.41 17.18 1.24
CA MET A 118 14.24 17.33 0.38
C MET A 118 13.52 15.98 0.15
N LEU A 119 14.26 14.90 -0.10
CA LEU A 119 13.66 13.56 -0.23
C LEU A 119 13.02 13.07 1.08
N ALA A 120 13.64 13.35 2.23
CA ALA A 120 13.05 13.08 3.54
C ALA A 120 11.75 13.88 3.73
N LEU A 121 11.72 15.16 3.33
CA LEU A 121 10.53 16.01 3.38
C LEU A 121 9.38 15.45 2.52
N ILE A 122 9.65 14.95 1.32
CA ILE A 122 8.64 14.35 0.44
C ILE A 122 7.99 13.14 1.13
N ASN A 123 8.79 12.25 1.72
CA ASN A 123 8.29 11.08 2.42
C ASN A 123 7.53 11.45 3.70
N ALA A 124 8.06 12.38 4.50
CA ALA A 124 7.38 12.92 5.69
C ALA A 124 6.01 13.54 5.34
N SER A 125 5.94 14.28 4.23
CA SER A 125 4.69 14.89 3.76
C SER A 125 3.66 13.87 3.30
N SER A 126 4.11 12.71 2.80
CA SER A 126 3.24 11.62 2.35
C SER A 126 2.55 10.91 3.50
N ILE A 127 3.25 10.73 4.62
CA ILE A 127 2.67 10.21 5.87
C ILE A 127 1.92 11.28 6.68
N SER A 128 1.83 12.52 6.18
CA SER A 128 1.20 13.67 6.84
C SER A 128 1.80 14.01 8.22
N ASP A 129 3.09 13.71 8.43
CA ASP A 129 3.81 14.10 9.64
C ASP A 129 4.34 15.53 9.50
N PHE A 130 3.44 16.50 9.70
CA PHE A 130 3.77 17.92 9.54
C PHE A 130 4.76 18.44 10.57
N ASN A 131 4.89 17.79 11.73
CA ASN A 131 5.88 18.18 12.74
C ASN A 131 7.28 17.89 12.22
N THR A 132 7.48 16.67 11.71
CA THR A 132 8.75 16.28 11.08
C THR A 132 9.03 17.10 9.82
N CYS A 133 8.01 17.39 8.99
CA CYS A 133 8.18 18.29 7.85
C CYS A 133 8.71 19.67 8.28
N ASN A 134 8.10 20.29 9.30
CA ASN A 134 8.53 21.60 9.78
C ASN A 134 9.95 21.58 10.36
N ALA A 135 10.33 20.50 11.06
CA ALA A 135 11.69 20.33 11.58
C ALA A 135 12.73 20.17 10.45
N ILE A 136 12.41 19.37 9.42
CA ILE A 136 13.27 19.20 8.23
C ILE A 136 13.45 20.54 7.50
N ILE A 137 12.38 21.32 7.35
CA ILE A 137 12.45 22.64 6.70
C ILE A 137 13.31 23.59 7.49
N GLN A 138 13.16 23.62 8.82
CA GLN A 138 13.99 24.46 9.65
C GLN A 138 15.48 24.09 9.50
N ALA A 139 15.80 22.80 9.53
CA ALA A 139 17.17 22.34 9.32
C ALA A 139 17.69 22.64 7.89
N LEU A 140 16.81 22.60 6.88
CA LEU A 140 17.15 23.01 5.51
C LEU A 140 17.51 24.50 5.44
N LEU A 141 16.66 25.36 6.01
CA LEU A 141 16.89 26.81 6.07
C LEU A 141 18.20 27.14 6.80
N GLU A 142 18.55 26.39 7.84
CA GLU A 142 19.82 26.55 8.58
C GLU A 142 21.03 25.99 7.82
N SER A 143 20.85 24.96 6.98
CA SER A 143 21.93 24.32 6.24
C SER A 143 22.35 25.05 4.96
N VAL A 144 21.47 25.84 4.36
CA VAL A 144 21.79 26.59 3.13
C VAL A 144 22.45 27.91 3.51
N THR A 145 23.76 27.99 3.29
CA THR A 145 24.54 29.23 3.51
C THR A 145 24.47 30.13 2.25
N ASP A 146 24.48 31.46 2.42
CA ASP A 146 24.38 32.47 1.34
C ASP A 146 25.44 32.37 0.22
N ASN A 147 26.49 31.58 0.44
CA ASN A 147 27.60 31.35 -0.49
C ASN A 147 27.51 30.01 -1.24
N PHE A 148 26.42 29.25 -1.10
CA PHE A 148 26.22 28.03 -1.88
C PHE A 148 26.01 28.36 -3.36
N ILE A 149 26.96 27.96 -4.18
CA ILE A 149 26.91 28.10 -5.64
C ILE A 149 26.86 26.69 -6.21
N THR A 150 25.82 26.38 -6.99
CA THR A 150 25.62 25.02 -7.53
C THR A 150 25.51 25.00 -9.04
N SER A 151 25.69 23.84 -9.67
CA SER A 151 25.48 23.74 -11.12
C SER A 151 24.01 23.95 -11.49
N LYS A 152 23.74 24.51 -12.68
CA LYS A 152 22.38 24.71 -13.18
C LYS A 152 21.55 23.41 -13.17
N LYS A 153 22.16 22.28 -13.55
CA LYS A 153 21.51 20.96 -13.55
C LYS A 153 21.11 20.51 -12.13
N LYS A 154 21.97 20.72 -11.14
CA LYS A 154 21.69 20.37 -9.74
C LYS A 154 20.54 21.22 -9.18
N LYS A 155 20.51 22.51 -9.49
CA LYS A 155 19.39 23.38 -9.14
C LYS A 155 18.07 22.92 -9.78
N GLU A 156 18.09 22.52 -11.05
CA GLU A 156 16.90 21.98 -11.73
C GLU A 156 16.39 20.71 -11.03
N ILE A 157 17.27 19.82 -10.58
CA ILE A 157 16.88 18.62 -9.79
C ILE A 157 16.19 19.02 -8.48
N LEU A 158 16.71 20.02 -7.75
CA LEU A 158 16.09 20.48 -6.50
C LEU A 158 14.75 21.18 -6.72
N ILE A 159 14.61 21.93 -7.81
CA ILE A 159 13.34 22.57 -8.15
C ILE A 159 12.30 21.53 -8.57
N ALA A 160 12.73 20.48 -9.29
CA ALA A 160 11.86 19.40 -9.71
C ALA A 160 11.25 18.60 -8.54
N THR A 161 11.89 18.58 -7.36
CA THR A 161 11.36 17.89 -6.17
C THR A 161 10.34 18.72 -5.37
N ILE A 162 10.29 20.04 -5.53
CA ILE A 162 9.29 20.93 -4.89
C ILE A 162 7.83 20.49 -5.15
N PRO A 163 7.41 20.17 -6.40
CA PRO A 163 6.03 19.74 -6.64
C PRO A 163 5.69 18.35 -6.09
N GLU A 164 6.65 17.55 -5.64
CA GLU A 164 6.41 16.21 -5.12
C GLU A 164 5.95 16.20 -3.65
N VAL A 165 6.22 17.28 -2.90
CA VAL A 165 5.80 17.42 -1.50
C VAL A 165 4.28 17.48 -1.43
N LYS A 166 3.66 16.54 -0.72
CA LYS A 166 2.19 16.48 -0.56
C LYS A 166 1.73 17.44 0.54
N ASN A 167 0.46 17.87 0.48
CA ASN A 167 -0.17 18.68 1.54
C ASN A 167 0.58 19.96 1.95
N ARG A 168 1.22 20.63 0.97
CA ARG A 168 2.07 21.82 1.16
C ARG A 168 1.45 22.92 2.02
N HIS A 169 0.14 23.14 1.90
CA HIS A 169 -0.62 24.15 2.64
C HIS A 169 -0.60 23.97 4.17
N ASN A 170 -0.35 22.76 4.67
CA ASN A 170 -0.27 22.47 6.10
C ASN A 170 1.14 22.66 6.68
N ILE A 171 2.13 22.97 5.84
CA ILE A 171 3.52 23.10 6.22
C ILE A 171 3.86 24.59 6.35
N LYS A 172 4.15 25.04 7.58
CA LYS A 172 4.14 26.47 7.94
C LYS A 172 5.20 27.32 7.23
N LYS A 173 6.36 26.73 6.92
CA LYS A 173 7.52 27.43 6.32
C LYS A 173 7.84 26.95 4.90
N TYR A 174 6.86 26.37 4.23
CA TYR A 174 7.10 25.79 2.91
C TYR A 174 7.45 26.86 1.87
N ASP A 175 6.78 28.00 1.91
CA ASP A 175 7.02 29.08 0.94
C ASP A 175 8.43 29.70 1.10
N GLU A 176 8.91 29.84 2.35
CA GLU A 176 10.28 30.29 2.64
C GLU A 176 11.33 29.35 2.02
N LEU A 177 11.10 28.03 2.11
CA LEU A 177 11.96 27.03 1.49
C LEU A 177 11.97 27.16 -0.04
N ILE A 178 10.80 27.36 -0.67
CA ILE A 178 10.71 27.55 -2.12
C ILE A 178 11.51 28.79 -2.54
N SER A 179 11.32 29.91 -1.85
CA SER A 179 12.04 31.16 -2.15
C SER A 179 13.55 30.96 -2.06
N LEU A 180 14.02 30.25 -1.04
CA LEU A 180 15.44 29.96 -0.85
C LEU A 180 16.01 29.04 -1.93
N LEU A 181 15.32 27.95 -2.29
CA LEU A 181 15.76 27.04 -3.36
C LEU A 181 15.78 27.72 -4.74
N CYS A 182 14.80 28.59 -5.00
CA CYS A 182 14.75 29.38 -6.23
C CYS A 182 15.86 30.45 -6.28
N ALA A 183 16.25 31.01 -5.13
CA ALA A 183 17.28 32.04 -5.03
C ALA A 183 18.73 31.50 -5.09
N LEU A 184 18.93 30.17 -5.10
CA LEU A 184 20.27 29.58 -5.19
C LEU A 184 21.07 30.08 -6.39
N LYS A 185 22.31 30.51 -6.15
CA LYS A 185 23.23 30.98 -7.19
C LYS A 185 23.75 29.81 -8.01
N THR A 186 23.91 30.01 -9.31
CA THR A 186 24.46 29.01 -10.22
C THR A 186 25.69 29.51 -10.95
N TYR A 187 26.64 28.61 -11.20
CA TYR A 187 27.78 28.85 -12.10
C TYR A 187 27.52 28.36 -13.52
#